data_AF-A3PCL4-F1
#
_entry.id   AF-A3PCL4-F1
#
_cell.length_a   1.000
_cell.length_b   1.000
_cell.length_c   1.000
_cell.angle_alpha   90.00
_cell.angle_beta   90.00
_cell.angle_gamma   90.00
#
_symmetry.space_group_name_H-M   'P 1'
#
loop_
_entity.id
_entity.type
_entity.pdbx_description
1 polymer ?
#
loop_
_entity_poly.entity_id
_entity_poly.type
_entity_poly.pdbx_seq_one_letter_code
_entity_poly.pdbx_strand_id
1 'polypeptide(L)'
;MEVEVLSNRLRNIKQSYKNTENKALKGRLFSENKNIFKRVNEIYKIAELLNKNNTEKINFSILLIELTKRTLNENKFESNLFFL
;
A
#
# COMPACT_ATOMS: atom_id res chain seq x y z
N MET A 1 -4.72 8.43 -9.39
CA MET A 1 -3.61 8.93 -8.54
C MET A 1 -2.63 7.79 -8.25
N GLU A 2 -1.32 8.02 -8.04
CA GLU A 2 -0.32 6.93 -7.85
C GLU A 2 -0.74 5.92 -6.77
N VAL A 3 -1.21 6.42 -5.61
CA VAL A 3 -1.64 5.57 -4.49
C VAL A 3 -2.78 4.64 -4.90
N GLU A 4 -3.78 5.09 -5.65
CA GLU A 4 -4.90 4.25 -6.09
C GLU A 4 -4.45 3.10 -7.00
N VAL A 5 -3.49 3.37 -7.90
CA VAL A 5 -2.90 2.34 -8.77
C VAL A 5 -2.16 1.30 -7.92
N LEU A 6 -1.39 1.75 -6.93
CA LEU A 6 -0.68 0.88 -6.00
C LEU A 6 -1.64 0.05 -5.15
N SER A 7 -2.73 0.64 -4.64
CA SER A 7 -3.77 -0.06 -3.86
C SER A 7 -4.46 -1.14 -4.70
N ASN A 8 -4.82 -0.84 -5.95
CA ASN A 8 -5.39 -1.81 -6.87
C ASN A 8 -4.39 -2.95 -7.18
N ARG A 9 -3.11 -2.62 -7.35
CA ARG A 9 -2.08 -3.63 -7.58
C ARG A 9 -1.91 -4.58 -6.39
N LEU A 10 -1.93 -4.05 -5.15
CA LEU A 10 -1.89 -4.87 -3.93
C LEU A 10 -3.07 -5.87 -3.89
N ARG A 11 -4.28 -5.41 -4.21
CA ARG A 11 -5.48 -6.27 -4.29
C ARG A 11 -5.34 -7.38 -5.36
N ASN A 12 -4.82 -7.03 -6.53
CA ASN A 12 -4.60 -7.98 -7.62
C ASN A 12 -3.53 -9.03 -7.27
N ILE A 13 -2.43 -8.60 -6.62
CA ILE A 13 -1.38 -9.49 -6.14
C ILE A 13 -1.95 -10.48 -5.13
N LYS A 14 -2.75 -10.00 -4.18
CA LYS A 14 -3.42 -10.85 -3.19
C LYS A 14 -4.29 -11.91 -3.83
N GLN A 15 -5.17 -11.53 -4.75
CA GLN A 15 -6.05 -12.48 -5.44
C GLN A 15 -5.24 -13.50 -6.25
N SER A 16 -4.20 -13.04 -6.95
CA SER A 16 -3.31 -13.93 -7.72
C SER A 16 -2.55 -14.90 -6.82
N TYR A 17 -2.07 -14.44 -5.66
CA TYR A 17 -1.32 -15.25 -4.71
C TYR A 17 -2.18 -16.36 -4.11
N LYS A 18 -3.46 -16.07 -3.81
CA LYS A 18 -4.41 -17.07 -3.31
C LYS A 18 -4.72 -18.16 -4.34
N ASN A 19 -4.83 -17.78 -5.61
CA ASN A 19 -5.34 -18.65 -6.66
C ASN A 19 -4.25 -19.46 -7.38
N THR A 20 -2.98 -19.12 -7.20
CA THR A 20 -1.88 -19.85 -7.85
C THR A 20 -1.31 -20.94 -6.95
N GLU A 21 -0.97 -22.08 -7.53
CA GLU A 21 -0.18 -23.13 -6.85
C GLU A 21 1.32 -23.02 -7.15
N ASN A 22 1.71 -22.16 -8.10
CA ASN A 22 3.09 -22.00 -8.52
C ASN A 22 3.92 -21.29 -7.43
N LYS A 23 4.81 -22.04 -6.78
CA LYS A 23 5.66 -21.55 -5.67
C LYS A 23 6.60 -20.41 -6.09
N ALA A 24 7.17 -20.48 -7.28
CA ALA A 24 8.06 -19.42 -7.78
C ALA A 24 7.28 -18.12 -8.03
N LEU A 25 6.07 -18.21 -8.58
CA LEU A 25 5.18 -17.06 -8.76
C LEU A 25 4.76 -16.46 -7.42
N LYS A 26 4.42 -17.29 -6.42
CA LYS A 26 4.13 -16.83 -5.05
C LYS A 26 5.29 -16.02 -4.47
N GLY A 27 6.53 -16.48 -4.62
CA GLY A 27 7.72 -15.75 -4.17
C GLY A 27 7.83 -14.36 -4.82
N ARG A 28 7.65 -14.28 -6.14
CA ARG A 28 7.69 -13.00 -6.89
C ARG A 28 6.58 -12.04 -6.45
N LEU A 29 5.36 -12.54 -6.31
CA LEU A 29 4.20 -11.77 -5.85
C LEU A 29 4.41 -11.23 -4.43
N PHE A 30 5.00 -12.01 -3.53
CA PHE A 30 5.35 -11.57 -2.18
C PHE A 30 6.39 -10.45 -2.19
N SER A 31 7.47 -10.59 -2.97
CA SER A 31 8.50 -9.55 -3.11
C SER A 31 7.93 -8.26 -3.69
N GLU A 32 7.08 -8.36 -4.71
CA GLU A 32 6.40 -7.22 -5.31
C GLU A 32 5.49 -6.51 -4.30
N ASN A 33 4.67 -7.28 -3.57
CA ASN A 33 3.79 -6.76 -2.51
C ASN A 33 4.59 -5.95 -1.47
N LYS A 34 5.74 -6.48 -1.02
CA LYS A 34 6.62 -5.81 -0.06
C LYS A 34 7.16 -4.48 -0.60
N ASN A 35 7.53 -4.44 -1.88
CA ASN A 35 8.05 -3.21 -2.51
C ASN A 35 6.96 -2.15 -2.66
N ILE A 36 5.76 -2.54 -3.10
CA ILE A 36 4.63 -1.62 -3.22
C ILE A 36 4.23 -1.07 -1.84
N PHE A 37 4.18 -1.93 -0.81
CA PHE A 37 3.87 -1.50 0.55
C PHE A 37 4.87 -0.46 1.06
N LYS A 38 6.18 -0.65 0.81
CA LYS A 38 7.21 0.35 1.13
C LYS A 38 6.95 1.67 0.42
N ARG A 39 6.63 1.64 -0.88
CA ARG A 39 6.34 2.85 -1.66
C ARG A 39 5.13 3.61 -1.12
N VAL A 40 4.04 2.93 -0.78
CA VAL A 40 2.85 3.57 -0.17
C VAL A 40 3.23 4.22 1.17
N ASN A 41 4.07 3.58 1.97
CA ASN A 41 4.54 4.12 3.25
C ASN A 41 5.47 5.33 3.09
N GLU A 42 6.30 5.38 2.05
CA GLU A 42 7.09 6.56 1.71
C GLU A 42 6.19 7.74 1.33
N ILE A 43 5.19 7.50 0.48
CA ILE A 43 4.20 8.53 0.10
C ILE A 43 3.47 9.05 1.34
N TYR A 44 3.05 8.16 2.25
CA TYR A 44 2.43 8.54 3.53
C TYR A 44 3.31 9.50 4.34
N LYS A 45 4.60 9.16 4.53
CA LYS A 45 5.53 9.99 5.29
C LYS A 45 5.77 11.35 4.65
N ILE A 46 5.87 11.40 3.32
CA ILE A 46 6.01 12.65 2.57
C ILE A 46 4.74 13.50 2.76
N ALA A 47 3.56 12.90 2.64
CA ALA A 47 2.29 13.59 2.84
C ALA A 47 2.15 14.14 4.27
N GLU A 48 2.56 13.37 5.30
CA GLU A 48 2.61 13.87 6.68
C GLU A 48 3.53 15.08 6.84
N LEU A 49 4.72 15.04 6.23
CA LEU A 49 5.67 16.16 6.30
C LEU A 49 5.13 17.41 5.60
N LEU A 50 4.53 17.24 4.42
CA LEU A 50 3.89 18.34 3.69
C LEU A 50 2.73 18.93 4.48
N ASN A 51 1.91 18.10 5.12
CA ASN A 51 0.79 18.57 5.92
C ASN A 51 1.24 19.33 7.17
N LYS A 52 2.32 18.90 7.84
CA LYS A 52 2.88 19.59 9.01
C LYS A 52 3.40 20.98 8.70
N ASN A 53 3.94 21.18 7.49
CA ASN A 53 4.51 22.45 7.06
C ASN A 53 3.47 23.37 6.39
N ASN A 54 2.22 22.93 6.28
CA ASN A 54 1.15 23.71 5.66
C ASN A 54 0.29 24.42 6.72
N THR A 55 -0.07 25.67 6.44
CA THR A 55 -0.96 26.49 7.28
C THR A 55 -2.44 26.30 6.91
N GLU A 56 -2.75 25.67 5.78
CA GLU A 56 -4.11 25.42 5.33
C GLU A 56 -4.74 24.21 6.01
N LYS A 57 -5.96 24.42 6.54
CA LYS A 57 -6.74 23.41 7.28
C LYS A 57 -7.25 22.26 6.41
N ILE A 58 -7.45 22.49 5.11
CA ILE A 58 -7.81 21.48 4.11
C ILE A 58 -6.81 21.63 2.97
N ASN A 59 -6.02 20.59 2.72
CA ASN A 59 -5.05 20.57 1.65
C ASN A 59 -4.96 19.16 1.05
N PHE A 60 -4.35 19.05 -0.13
CA PHE A 60 -4.21 17.78 -0.84
C PHE A 60 -3.41 16.73 -0.05
N SER A 61 -2.47 17.15 0.79
CA SER A 61 -1.70 16.22 1.63
C SER A 61 -2.55 15.52 2.69
N ILE A 62 -3.63 16.14 3.20
CA ILE A 62 -4.58 15.46 4.10
C ILE A 62 -5.28 14.30 3.39
N LEU A 63 -5.78 14.53 2.16
CA LEU A 63 -6.41 13.48 1.37
C LEU A 63 -5.41 12.33 1.09
N LEU A 64 -4.17 12.68 0.75
CA LEU A 64 -3.12 11.71 0.47
C LEU A 64 -2.75 10.89 1.72
N ILE A 65 -2.71 11.51 2.90
CA ILE A 65 -2.54 10.84 4.20
C ILE A 65 -3.66 9.82 4.40
N GLU A 66 -4.92 10.21 4.22
CA GLU A 66 -6.07 9.30 4.42
C GLU A 66 -6.05 8.11 3.45
N LEU A 67 -5.77 8.35 2.16
CA LEU A 67 -5.69 7.29 1.15
C LEU A 67 -4.57 6.28 1.44
N THR A 68 -3.38 6.78 1.77
CA THR A 68 -2.22 5.93 2.08
C THR A 68 -2.41 5.18 3.40
N LYS A 69 -2.93 5.84 4.45
CA LYS A 69 -3.24 5.21 5.73
C LYS A 69 -4.25 4.08 5.60
N ARG A 70 -5.32 4.28 4.82
CA ARG A 70 -6.30 3.23 4.50
C ARG A 70 -5.63 2.04 3.81
N THR A 71 -4.84 2.32 2.77
CA THR A 71 -4.12 1.28 2.01
C THR A 71 -3.16 0.49 2.90
N LEU A 72 -2.39 1.15 3.77
CA LEU A 72 -1.48 0.49 4.69
C LEU A 72 -2.24 -0.40 5.69
N ASN A 73 -3.37 0.08 6.24
CA ASN A 73 -4.16 -0.68 7.21
C ASN A 73 -4.81 -1.93 6.60
N GLU A 74 -5.40 -1.82 5.40
CA GLU A 74 -5.96 -2.97 4.67
C GLU A 74 -4.92 -4.08 4.47
N ASN A 75 -3.67 -3.70 4.14
CA ASN A 75 -2.60 -4.66 3.85
C ASN A 75 -1.85 -5.16 5.10
N LYS A 76 -1.91 -4.44 6.22
CA LYS A 76 -1.24 -4.82 7.49
C LYS A 76 -1.95 -5.99 8.19
N PHE A 77 -3.26 -6.11 8.06
CA PHE A 77 -3.99 -7.29 8.54
C PHE A 77 -3.70 -8.54 7.69
N GLU A 78 -3.27 -8.35 6.45
CA GLU A 78 -3.05 -9.42 5.48
C GLU A 78 -1.60 -9.88 5.36
N SER A 79 -0.64 -9.22 6.01
CA SER A 79 0.66 -9.83 6.25
C SER A 79 0.51 -11.17 6.97
N ASN A 80 -0.52 -11.35 7.81
CA ASN A 80 -0.87 -12.64 8.42
C ASN A 80 -1.39 -13.67 7.40
N LEU A 81 -1.90 -13.25 6.25
CA LEU A 81 -2.46 -14.13 5.21
C LEU A 81 -1.38 -14.90 4.43
N PHE A 82 -0.13 -14.41 4.41
CA PHE A 82 1.00 -15.08 3.77
C PHE A 82 1.71 -16.08 4.70
N PHE A 83 1.31 -16.13 5.98
CA PHE A 83 1.86 -17.03 7.01
C PHE A 83 0.86 -18.14 7.44
N LEU A 84 -0.28 -18.28 6.74
CA LEU A 84 -1.22 -19.41 6.82
C LEU A 84 -1.02 -20.32 5.62
#